data_AF-A0A0V8JR78-F1
#
_entry.id   AF-A0A0V8JR78-F1
#
_cell.length_a   1.000
_cell.length_b   1.000
_cell.length_c   1.000
_cell.angle_alpha   90.00
_cell.angle_beta   90.00
_cell.angle_gamma   90.00
#
_symmetry.space_group_name_H-M   'P 1'
#
loop_
_entity.id
_entity.type
_entity.pdbx_description
1 polymer ?
#
loop_
_entity_poly.entity_id
_entity_poly.type
_entity_poly.pdbx_seq_one_letter_code
_entity_poly.pdbx_strand_id
1 'polypeptide(L)'
;MLAILSAGIAPGLALLSFFYLKDEYETEPISMVLKTFIFGAMLVLPIMFIQYVLQEENLLHSPFVEAFVSTSFLEEFFKWFILFFTVYQHIEFDEHYDGIVYGVSVSLGFATVENIFYLFANGLESAIGRAILPVSSHALFGVIMGYYLGKAKFSKGNEKIKWTLYSIGTPFLLHGIYDYIIITMDNWIFIIIPFMIYLWWLGLRKVKQAKKVFIA
;
A
#
# COMPACT_ATOMS: atom_id res chain seq x y z
N MET A 1 -19.42 -8.35 16.01
CA MET A 1 -18.24 -9.10 15.50
C MET A 1 -18.32 -9.38 14.01
N LEU A 2 -19.34 -10.10 13.51
CA LEU A 2 -19.47 -10.40 12.07
C LEU A 2 -19.47 -9.13 11.19
N ALA A 3 -20.23 -8.09 11.56
CA ALA A 3 -20.27 -6.84 10.83
C ALA A 3 -18.90 -6.12 10.73
N ILE A 4 -18.11 -6.14 11.82
CA ILE A 4 -16.77 -5.54 11.86
C ILE A 4 -15.82 -6.31 10.94
N LEU A 5 -15.84 -7.64 11.01
CA LEU A 5 -15.00 -8.48 10.14
C LEU A 5 -15.36 -8.28 8.67
N SER A 6 -16.66 -8.28 8.33
CA SER A 6 -17.12 -8.02 6.97
C SER A 6 -16.71 -6.63 6.48
N ALA A 7 -16.92 -5.58 7.28
CA ALA A 7 -16.54 -4.21 6.92
C ALA A 7 -15.03 -3.99 6.87
N GLY A 8 -14.27 -4.74 7.69
CA GLY A 8 -12.82 -4.75 7.71
C GLY A 8 -12.21 -5.34 6.43
N ILE A 9 -12.74 -6.49 6.01
CA ILE A 9 -12.21 -7.32 4.92
C ILE A 9 -12.72 -6.87 3.54
N ALA A 10 -14.00 -6.50 3.44
CA ALA A 10 -14.65 -6.20 2.16
C ALA A 10 -13.89 -5.18 1.27
N PRO A 11 -13.46 -4.00 1.77
CA PRO A 11 -12.78 -3.04 0.91
C PRO A 11 -11.41 -3.55 0.43
N GLY A 12 -10.69 -4.30 1.27
CA GLY A 12 -9.41 -4.91 0.90
C GLY A 12 -9.58 -5.94 -0.22
N LEU A 13 -10.54 -6.86 -0.09
CA LEU A 13 -10.80 -7.85 -1.14
C LEU A 13 -11.37 -7.21 -2.42
N ALA A 14 -12.23 -6.19 -2.29
CA ALA A 14 -12.81 -5.50 -3.44
C ALA A 14 -11.74 -4.79 -4.28
N LEU A 15 -10.83 -4.05 -3.64
CA LEU A 15 -9.73 -3.38 -4.33
C LEU A 15 -8.70 -4.36 -4.88
N LEU A 16 -8.40 -5.44 -4.16
CA LEU A 16 -7.51 -6.49 -4.65
C LEU A 16 -8.09 -7.12 -5.93
N SER A 17 -9.37 -7.47 -5.90
CA SER A 17 -10.09 -8.02 -7.05
C SER A 17 -10.10 -7.02 -8.21
N PHE A 18 -10.32 -5.72 -7.94
CA PHE A 18 -10.31 -4.69 -8.98
C PHE A 18 -8.98 -4.60 -9.73
N PHE A 19 -7.84 -4.60 -9.01
CA PHE A 19 -6.53 -4.56 -9.66
C PHE A 19 -6.14 -5.91 -10.28
N TYR A 20 -6.43 -7.03 -9.61
CA TYR A 20 -6.15 -8.37 -10.13
C TYR A 20 -6.92 -8.65 -11.44
N LEU A 21 -8.22 -8.35 -11.49
CA LEU A 21 -9.06 -8.58 -12.69
C LEU A 21 -8.78 -7.58 -13.82
N LYS A 22 -7.97 -6.55 -13.54
CA LYS A 22 -7.55 -5.58 -14.55
C LYS A 22 -6.25 -6.02 -15.21
N ASP A 23 -5.66 -7.13 -14.80
CA ASP A 23 -4.64 -7.81 -15.59
C ASP A 23 -5.25 -8.31 -16.91
N GLU A 24 -4.67 -7.92 -18.04
CA GLU A 24 -5.22 -8.16 -19.39
C GLU A 24 -4.48 -9.28 -20.14
N TYR A 25 -3.30 -9.68 -19.68
CA TYR A 25 -2.42 -10.60 -20.40
C TYR A 25 -2.37 -11.97 -19.73
N GLU A 26 -1.48 -12.14 -18.74
CA GLU A 26 -1.31 -13.40 -18.02
C GLU A 26 -1.48 -13.19 -16.52
N THR A 27 -2.65 -13.58 -16.01
CA THR A 27 -2.96 -13.40 -14.59
C THR A 27 -2.05 -14.23 -13.71
N GLU A 28 -1.41 -13.57 -12.74
CA GLU A 28 -0.60 -14.21 -11.71
C GLU A 28 -1.36 -15.32 -10.95
N PRO A 29 -0.69 -16.41 -10.53
CA PRO A 29 -1.35 -17.46 -9.77
C PRO A 29 -1.99 -16.91 -8.50
N ILE A 30 -3.30 -17.12 -8.33
CA ILE A 30 -4.06 -16.66 -7.15
C ILE A 30 -3.40 -17.08 -5.84
N SER A 31 -2.77 -18.26 -5.80
CA SER A 31 -2.05 -18.74 -4.61
C SER A 31 -0.87 -17.84 -4.22
N MET A 32 -0.15 -17.27 -5.18
CA MET A 32 0.95 -16.34 -4.95
C MET A 32 0.44 -14.96 -4.54
N VAL A 33 -0.64 -14.49 -5.16
CA VAL A 33 -1.33 -13.25 -4.76
C VAL A 33 -1.82 -13.37 -3.32
N LEU A 34 -2.49 -14.47 -2.95
CA LEU A 34 -2.97 -14.69 -1.58
C LEU A 34 -1.84 -14.84 -0.56
N LYS A 35 -0.74 -15.52 -0.91
CA LYS A 35 0.45 -15.57 -0.02
C LYS A 35 1.01 -14.18 0.25
N THR A 36 1.10 -13.34 -0.79
CA THR A 36 1.59 -11.97 -0.68
C THR A 36 0.65 -11.11 0.19
N PHE A 37 -0.66 -11.30 0.06
CA PHE A 37 -1.66 -10.69 0.92
C PHE A 37 -1.47 -11.10 2.39
N ILE A 38 -1.28 -12.40 2.65
CA ILE A 38 -1.05 -12.92 4.00
C ILE A 38 0.26 -12.36 4.59
N PHE A 39 1.32 -12.23 3.80
CA PHE A 39 2.55 -11.56 4.25
C PHE A 39 2.28 -10.13 4.70
N GLY A 40 1.53 -9.35 3.92
CA GLY A 40 1.11 -8.01 4.29
C GLY A 40 0.28 -7.97 5.58
N ALA A 41 -0.69 -8.87 5.72
CA ALA A 41 -1.53 -9.00 6.90
C ALA A 41 -0.72 -9.29 8.18
N MET A 42 0.30 -10.13 8.08
CA MET A 42 1.18 -10.46 9.20
C MET A 42 2.08 -9.29 9.64
N LEU A 43 2.39 -8.34 8.75
CA LEU A 43 3.22 -7.19 9.08
C LEU A 43 2.56 -6.21 10.07
N VAL A 44 1.22 -6.20 10.16
CA VAL A 44 0.50 -5.26 11.04
C VAL A 44 0.90 -5.43 12.50
N LEU A 45 0.99 -6.67 12.99
CA LEU A 45 1.30 -6.92 14.41
C LEU A 45 2.68 -6.40 14.85
N PRO A 46 3.81 -6.77 14.20
CA PRO A 46 5.11 -6.26 14.60
C PRO A 46 5.24 -4.74 14.40
N ILE A 47 4.63 -4.18 13.36
CA ILE A 47 4.71 -2.74 13.10
C ILE A 47 3.91 -1.94 14.12
N MET A 48 2.67 -2.37 14.43
CA MET A 48 1.89 -1.77 15.51
C MET A 48 2.61 -1.85 16.86
N PHE A 49 3.29 -2.96 17.16
CA PHE A 49 4.07 -3.07 18.39
C PHE A 49 5.21 -2.04 18.44
N ILE A 50 5.95 -1.87 17.35
CA ILE A 50 7.02 -0.85 17.27
C ILE A 50 6.42 0.55 17.43
N GLN A 51 5.33 0.86 16.72
CA GLN A 51 4.64 2.16 16.81
C GLN A 51 4.14 2.44 18.22
N TYR A 52 3.57 1.44 18.90
CA TYR A 52 3.15 1.53 20.29
C TYR A 52 4.32 1.86 21.22
N VAL A 53 5.45 1.16 21.10
CA VAL A 53 6.64 1.44 21.90
C VAL A 53 7.18 2.85 21.64
N LEU A 54 7.24 3.30 20.38
CA LEU A 54 7.67 4.66 20.04
C LEU A 54 6.77 5.72 20.68
N GLN A 55 5.47 5.46 20.76
CA GLN A 55 4.49 6.33 21.39
C GLN A 55 4.64 6.36 22.91
N GLU A 56 4.70 5.19 23.57
CA GLU A 56 4.83 5.09 25.04
C GLU A 56 6.15 5.67 25.57
N GLU A 57 7.24 5.49 24.84
CA GLU A 57 8.55 6.07 25.16
C GLU A 57 8.63 7.57 24.81
N ASN A 58 7.51 8.19 24.40
CA ASN A 58 7.40 9.59 24.04
C ASN A 58 8.39 10.04 22.94
N LEU A 59 8.75 9.16 22.01
CA LEU A 59 9.71 9.46 20.93
C LEU A 59 9.08 10.21 19.75
N LEU A 60 7.76 10.37 19.74
CA LEU A 60 6.98 11.05 18.70
C LEU A 60 6.80 12.54 19.02
N HIS A 61 7.91 13.29 19.02
CA HIS A 61 7.92 14.70 19.45
C HIS A 61 7.25 15.70 18.49
N SER A 62 6.82 15.26 17.31
CA SER A 62 6.14 16.13 16.34
C SER A 62 5.24 15.33 15.39
N PRO A 63 4.16 15.94 14.87
CA PRO A 63 3.32 15.32 13.84
C PRO A 63 4.08 14.88 12.59
N PHE A 64 5.18 15.56 12.26
CA PHE A 64 6.04 15.18 11.15
C PHE A 64 6.75 13.84 11.41
N VAL A 65 7.30 13.66 12.61
CA VAL A 65 7.97 12.42 13.01
C VAL A 65 6.96 11.28 13.09
N GLU A 66 5.77 11.54 13.62
CA GLU A 66 4.67 10.57 13.65
C GLU A 66 4.29 10.12 12.23
N ALA A 67 3.93 11.06 11.34
CA ALA A 67 3.46 10.76 10.00
C ALA A 67 4.54 10.10 9.11
N PHE A 68 5.74 10.69 9.05
CA PHE A 68 6.76 10.22 8.12
C PHE A 68 7.61 9.10 8.70
N VAL A 69 8.04 9.18 9.95
CA VAL A 69 9.02 8.22 10.51
C VAL A 69 8.33 7.03 11.16
N SER A 70 7.34 7.27 12.03
CA SER A 70 6.66 6.20 12.76
C SER A 70 5.69 5.42 11.87
N THR A 71 4.84 6.12 11.12
CA THR A 71 3.82 5.46 10.31
C THR A 71 4.34 5.11 8.92
N SER A 72 4.53 6.13 8.07
CA SER A 72 4.84 5.91 6.65
C SER A 72 6.13 5.11 6.42
N PHE A 73 7.24 5.49 7.07
CA PHE A 73 8.51 4.81 6.84
C PHE A 73 8.45 3.36 7.30
N LEU A 74 8.00 3.06 8.53
CA LEU A 74 7.95 1.68 9.01
C LEU A 74 7.05 0.84 8.11
N GLU A 75 5.84 1.31 7.82
CA GLU A 75 4.90 0.54 7.03
C GLU A 75 5.36 0.28 5.60
N GLU A 76 5.75 1.32 4.88
CA GLU A 76 6.13 1.18 3.48
C GLU A 76 7.48 0.47 3.34
N PHE A 77 8.41 0.67 4.28
CA PHE A 77 9.67 -0.08 4.31
C PHE A 77 9.43 -1.58 4.49
N PHE A 78 8.63 -2.00 5.47
CA PHE A 78 8.42 -3.42 5.74
C PHE A 78 7.57 -4.10 4.65
N LYS A 79 6.56 -3.42 4.09
CA LYS A 79 5.81 -3.90 2.90
C LYS A 79 6.74 -4.08 1.71
N TRP A 80 7.58 -3.07 1.44
CA TRP A 80 8.57 -3.14 0.37
C TRP A 80 9.60 -4.24 0.62
N PHE A 81 10.10 -4.37 1.85
CA PHE A 81 11.10 -5.37 2.24
C PHE A 81 10.57 -6.78 2.00
N ILE A 82 9.39 -7.11 2.54
CA ILE A 82 8.84 -8.46 2.37
C ILE A 82 8.54 -8.74 0.90
N LEU A 83 8.00 -7.77 0.16
CA LEU A 83 7.73 -7.92 -1.27
C LEU A 83 9.01 -8.13 -2.08
N PHE A 84 10.06 -7.35 -1.77
CA PHE A 84 11.34 -7.43 -2.47
C PHE A 84 11.99 -8.80 -2.28
N PHE A 85 12.06 -9.29 -1.05
CA PHE A 85 12.75 -10.52 -0.73
C PHE A 85 11.92 -11.79 -0.95
N THR A 86 10.58 -11.73 -0.94
CA THR A 86 9.75 -12.95 -1.13
C THR A 86 9.21 -13.11 -2.55
N VAL A 87 8.98 -12.00 -3.26
CA VAL A 87 8.40 -12.01 -4.61
C VAL A 87 9.43 -11.55 -5.64
N TYR A 88 9.90 -10.30 -5.52
CA TYR A 88 10.73 -9.69 -6.57
C TYR A 88 12.03 -10.47 -6.87
N GLN A 89 12.64 -11.10 -5.87
CA GLN A 89 13.86 -11.89 -6.05
C GLN A 89 13.63 -13.31 -6.58
N HIS A 90 12.42 -13.86 -6.42
CA HIS A 90 12.18 -15.29 -6.61
C HIS A 90 11.17 -15.62 -7.72
N ILE A 91 10.32 -14.67 -8.07
CA ILE A 91 9.30 -14.82 -9.11
C ILE A 91 9.79 -14.09 -10.36
N GLU A 92 9.72 -14.75 -11.51
CA GLU A 92 9.93 -14.10 -12.79
C GLU A 92 8.71 -13.25 -13.11
N PHE A 93 8.94 -12.00 -13.54
CA PHE A 93 7.85 -11.16 -14.01
C PHE A 93 7.86 -11.25 -15.52
N ASP A 94 6.69 -11.50 -16.08
CA ASP A 94 6.49 -11.48 -17.52
C ASP A 94 6.15 -10.05 -17.94
N GLU A 95 5.46 -9.26 -17.10
CA GLU A 95 5.15 -7.86 -17.37
C GLU A 95 5.34 -6.89 -16.19
N HIS A 96 5.27 -5.58 -16.50
CA HIS A 96 5.38 -4.55 -15.47
C HIS A 96 4.17 -4.55 -14.52
N TYR A 97 3.04 -5.10 -14.96
CA TYR A 97 1.80 -5.15 -14.20
C TYR A 97 1.85 -6.15 -13.05
N ASP A 98 2.62 -7.23 -13.16
CA ASP A 98 2.85 -8.23 -12.11
C ASP A 98 3.31 -7.57 -10.82
N GLY A 99 4.26 -6.64 -10.93
CA GLY A 99 4.72 -5.82 -9.82
C GLY A 99 3.57 -5.08 -9.14
N ILE A 100 2.62 -4.52 -9.89
CA ILE A 100 1.43 -3.85 -9.36
C ILE A 100 0.53 -4.85 -8.62
N VAL A 101 0.26 -6.03 -9.18
CA VAL A 101 -0.59 -7.04 -8.55
C VAL A 101 -0.01 -7.45 -7.19
N TYR A 102 1.29 -7.75 -7.13
CA TYR A 102 1.95 -8.12 -5.88
C TYR A 102 2.07 -6.95 -4.89
N GLY A 103 2.37 -5.74 -5.37
CA GLY A 103 2.44 -4.52 -4.55
C GLY A 103 1.10 -4.14 -3.92
N VAL A 104 0.02 -4.23 -4.68
CA VAL A 104 -1.35 -4.04 -4.19
C VAL A 104 -1.70 -5.14 -3.19
N SER A 105 -1.34 -6.39 -3.48
CA SER A 105 -1.64 -7.52 -2.60
C SER A 105 -1.03 -7.39 -1.21
N VAL A 106 0.28 -7.10 -1.10
CA VAL A 106 0.93 -6.91 0.21
C VAL A 106 0.33 -5.71 0.96
N SER A 107 0.02 -4.63 0.24
CA SER A 107 -0.50 -3.42 0.86
C SER A 107 -1.94 -3.57 1.35
N LEU A 108 -2.78 -4.28 0.60
CA LEU A 108 -4.17 -4.57 0.99
C LEU A 108 -4.27 -5.63 2.07
N GLY A 109 -3.34 -6.58 2.12
CA GLY A 109 -3.20 -7.50 3.24
C GLY A 109 -2.98 -6.76 4.55
N PHE A 110 -2.01 -5.83 4.54
CA PHE A 110 -1.73 -4.94 5.68
C PHE A 110 -2.96 -4.10 6.04
N ALA A 111 -3.51 -3.37 5.06
CA ALA A 111 -4.65 -2.47 5.27
C ALA A 111 -5.89 -3.20 5.80
N THR A 112 -6.08 -4.47 5.44
CA THR A 112 -7.23 -5.26 5.91
C THR A 112 -7.14 -5.54 7.40
N VAL A 113 -6.00 -6.02 7.90
CA VAL A 113 -5.84 -6.33 9.33
C VAL A 113 -5.83 -5.04 10.16
N GLU A 114 -5.17 -3.99 9.67
CA GLU A 114 -5.23 -2.67 10.31
C GLU A 114 -6.67 -2.15 10.39
N ASN A 115 -7.44 -2.24 9.30
CA ASN A 115 -8.83 -1.81 9.27
C ASN A 115 -9.69 -2.60 10.26
N ILE A 116 -9.47 -3.92 10.39
CA ILE A 116 -10.17 -4.75 11.36
C ILE A 116 -9.89 -4.25 12.78
N PHE A 117 -8.62 -4.05 13.15
CA PHE A 117 -8.27 -3.55 14.48
C PHE A 117 -8.81 -2.15 14.74
N TYR A 118 -8.74 -1.27 13.74
CA TYR A 118 -9.31 0.07 13.83
C TYR A 118 -10.82 0.02 14.12
N LEU A 119 -11.58 -0.82 13.41
CA LEU A 119 -13.03 -0.94 13.60
C LEU A 119 -13.40 -1.65 14.91
N PHE A 120 -12.55 -2.55 15.41
CA PHE A 120 -12.72 -3.10 16.76
C PHE A 120 -12.55 -2.03 17.84
N ALA A 121 -11.59 -1.11 17.67
CA ALA A 121 -11.32 -0.05 18.63
C ALA A 121 -12.30 1.12 18.56
N ASN A 122 -12.75 1.49 17.34
CA ASN A 122 -13.49 2.74 17.10
C ASN A 122 -14.95 2.52 16.62
N GLY A 123 -15.38 1.28 16.42
CA GLY A 123 -16.75 0.99 15.98
C GLY A 123 -16.99 1.13 14.48
N LEU A 124 -18.21 0.76 14.07
CA LEU A 124 -18.57 0.59 12.65
C LEU A 124 -18.85 1.92 11.92
N GLU A 125 -19.12 3.01 12.63
CA GLU A 125 -19.36 4.33 12.03
C GLU A 125 -18.22 4.80 11.11
N SER A 126 -16.99 4.41 11.41
CA SER A 126 -15.81 4.78 10.64
C SER A 126 -15.59 3.91 9.40
N ALA A 127 -16.35 2.83 9.20
CA ALA A 127 -16.10 1.83 8.15
C ALA A 127 -16.09 2.41 6.74
N ILE A 128 -17.04 3.30 6.41
CA ILE A 128 -17.10 3.92 5.08
C ILE A 128 -15.90 4.85 4.87
N GLY A 129 -15.58 5.68 5.88
CA GLY A 129 -14.42 6.57 5.83
C GLY A 129 -13.11 5.79 5.66
N ARG A 130 -12.95 4.71 6.42
CA ARG A 130 -11.82 3.78 6.34
C ARG A 130 -11.69 3.14 4.95
N ALA A 131 -12.80 2.67 4.38
CA ALA A 131 -12.82 2.05 3.05
C ALA A 131 -12.39 3.02 1.96
N ILE A 132 -12.89 4.27 1.99
CA ILE A 132 -12.65 5.28 0.95
C ILE A 132 -11.27 5.93 1.09
N LEU A 133 -10.79 6.13 2.32
CA LEU A 133 -9.57 6.87 2.58
C LEU A 133 -8.37 5.93 2.81
N PRO A 134 -8.10 5.41 4.03
CA PRO A 134 -6.86 4.67 4.29
C PRO A 134 -6.74 3.36 3.51
N VAL A 135 -7.79 2.55 3.43
CA VAL A 135 -7.72 1.27 2.69
C VAL A 135 -7.48 1.53 1.19
N SER A 136 -8.15 2.54 0.64
CA SER A 136 -7.91 2.98 -0.74
C SER A 136 -6.50 3.54 -0.93
N SER A 137 -5.98 4.32 0.01
CA SER A 137 -4.62 4.88 -0.04
C SER A 137 -3.57 3.78 -0.05
N HIS A 138 -3.68 2.78 0.83
CA HIS A 138 -2.75 1.65 0.85
C HIS A 138 -2.75 0.87 -0.47
N ALA A 139 -3.92 0.65 -1.08
CA ALA A 139 -3.96 0.05 -2.41
C ALA A 139 -3.14 0.87 -3.42
N LEU A 140 -3.31 2.20 -3.43
CA LEU A 140 -2.63 3.10 -4.36
C LEU A 140 -1.12 3.23 -4.08
N PHE A 141 -0.70 3.22 -2.82
CA PHE A 141 0.70 3.13 -2.44
C PHE A 141 1.31 1.81 -2.93
N GLY A 142 0.59 0.70 -2.78
CA GLY A 142 0.94 -0.61 -3.34
C GLY A 142 1.04 -0.60 -4.87
N VAL A 143 0.12 0.06 -5.58
CA VAL A 143 0.22 0.25 -7.04
C VAL A 143 1.51 0.95 -7.42
N ILE A 144 1.87 2.03 -6.72
CA ILE A 144 3.04 2.85 -7.04
C ILE A 144 4.33 2.09 -6.71
N MET A 145 4.38 1.41 -5.55
CA MET A 145 5.46 0.52 -5.16
C MET A 145 5.68 -0.56 -6.22
N GLY A 146 4.61 -1.28 -6.54
CA GLY A 146 4.59 -2.37 -7.50
C GLY A 146 4.99 -1.95 -8.90
N TYR A 147 4.48 -0.82 -9.38
CA TYR A 147 4.84 -0.27 -10.70
C TYR A 147 6.36 -0.05 -10.83
N TYR A 148 6.98 0.58 -9.83
CA TYR A 148 8.41 0.87 -9.88
C TYR A 148 9.27 -0.39 -9.66
N LEU A 149 8.83 -1.35 -8.85
CA LEU A 149 9.48 -2.67 -8.78
C LEU A 149 9.39 -3.41 -10.11
N GLY A 150 8.22 -3.41 -10.76
CA GLY A 150 8.04 -3.94 -12.11
C GLY A 150 9.05 -3.31 -13.08
N LYS A 151 9.14 -1.98 -13.12
CA LYS A 151 10.16 -1.28 -13.93
C LYS A 151 11.59 -1.68 -13.58
N ALA A 152 11.90 -1.85 -12.29
CA ALA A 152 13.22 -2.25 -11.85
C ALA A 152 13.57 -3.67 -12.36
N LYS A 153 12.60 -4.58 -12.41
CA LYS A 153 12.80 -5.97 -12.89
C LYS A 153 13.28 -5.99 -14.34
N PHE A 154 12.71 -5.15 -15.20
CA PHE A 154 13.07 -5.05 -16.64
C PHE A 154 14.19 -4.05 -16.94
N SER A 155 14.84 -3.48 -15.92
CA SER A 155 15.91 -2.49 -16.08
C SER A 155 17.29 -3.06 -15.73
N LYS A 156 18.36 -2.45 -16.26
CA LYS A 156 19.76 -2.83 -15.97
C LYS A 156 20.56 -1.64 -15.42
N GLY A 157 21.64 -1.94 -14.70
CA GLY A 157 22.58 -0.95 -14.18
C GLY A 157 21.91 0.14 -13.33
N ASN A 158 22.25 1.40 -13.59
CA ASN A 158 21.76 2.56 -12.83
C ASN A 158 20.24 2.73 -12.88
N GLU A 159 19.58 2.34 -13.98
CA GLU A 159 18.12 2.42 -14.09
C GLU A 159 17.44 1.43 -13.12
N LYS A 160 17.98 0.22 -12.94
CA LYS A 160 17.45 -0.74 -11.96
C LYS A 160 17.50 -0.18 -10.54
N ILE A 161 18.63 0.43 -10.16
CA ILE A 161 18.81 1.05 -8.84
C ILE A 161 17.80 2.19 -8.67
N LYS A 162 17.71 3.08 -9.66
CA LYS A 162 16.77 4.22 -9.66
C LYS A 162 15.31 3.77 -9.47
N TRP A 163 14.84 2.79 -10.23
CA TRP A 163 13.46 2.32 -10.09
C TRP A 163 13.23 1.60 -8.76
N THR A 164 14.22 0.88 -8.25
CA THR A 164 14.15 0.28 -6.91
C THR A 164 14.03 1.37 -5.84
N LEU A 165 14.81 2.44 -5.91
CA LEU A 165 14.71 3.57 -4.97
C LEU A 165 13.36 4.29 -5.08
N TYR A 166 12.81 4.48 -6.28
CA TYR A 166 11.48 5.06 -6.44
C TYR A 166 10.35 4.17 -5.94
N SER A 167 10.54 2.85 -5.94
CA SER A 167 9.55 1.91 -5.42
C SER A 167 9.35 1.99 -3.91
N ILE A 168 10.33 2.46 -3.16
CA ILE A 168 10.19 2.74 -1.72
C ILE A 168 9.97 4.23 -1.44
N GLY A 169 10.72 5.11 -2.09
CA GLY A 169 10.70 6.54 -1.79
C GLY A 169 9.38 7.22 -2.18
N THR A 170 8.74 6.79 -3.29
CA THR A 170 7.49 7.42 -3.73
C THR A 170 6.31 7.05 -2.81
N PRO A 171 6.05 5.77 -2.50
CA PRO A 171 5.02 5.40 -1.52
C PRO A 171 5.25 6.02 -0.15
N PHE A 172 6.48 6.00 0.36
CA PHE A 172 6.85 6.65 1.62
C PHE A 172 6.46 8.14 1.66
N LEU A 173 6.81 8.90 0.62
CA LEU A 173 6.46 10.33 0.59
C LEU A 173 4.95 10.55 0.53
N LEU A 174 4.24 9.79 -0.31
CA LEU A 174 2.79 9.94 -0.47
C LEU A 174 2.02 9.52 0.78
N HIS A 175 2.45 8.45 1.44
CA HIS A 175 1.86 7.99 2.69
C HIS A 175 2.14 8.96 3.84
N GLY A 176 3.37 9.48 3.95
CA GLY A 176 3.69 10.49 4.97
C GLY A 176 2.90 11.79 4.77
N ILE A 177 2.69 12.21 3.52
CA ILE A 177 1.81 13.36 3.20
C ILE A 177 0.36 13.06 3.60
N TYR A 178 -0.14 11.86 3.30
CA TYR A 178 -1.49 11.44 3.67
C TYR A 178 -1.71 11.58 5.19
N ASP A 179 -0.85 10.97 6.00
CA ASP A 179 -0.96 11.01 7.46
C ASP A 179 -0.78 12.41 8.01
N TYR A 180 0.19 13.16 7.49
CA TYR A 180 0.45 14.51 7.94
C TYR A 180 -0.76 15.43 7.71
N ILE A 181 -1.50 15.28 6.59
CA ILE A 181 -2.75 16.00 6.35
C ILE A 181 -3.79 15.65 7.43
N ILE A 182 -3.97 14.37 7.73
CA ILE A 182 -4.97 13.90 8.70
C ILE A 182 -4.63 14.37 10.12
N ILE A 183 -3.36 14.33 10.52
CA ILE A 183 -2.91 14.64 11.89
C ILE A 183 -2.90 16.16 12.16
N THR A 184 -2.53 16.99 11.18
CA THR A 184 -2.20 18.41 11.44
C THR A 184 -3.25 19.43 11.00
N MET A 185 -4.16 19.07 10.10
CA MET A 185 -5.04 20.06 9.45
C MET A 185 -6.45 20.05 10.07
N ASP A 186 -6.89 21.18 10.63
CA ASP A 186 -8.24 21.31 11.21
C ASP A 186 -9.35 21.02 10.19
N ASN A 187 -9.16 21.45 8.94
CA ASN A 187 -10.08 21.20 7.83
C ASN A 187 -9.51 20.19 6.82
N TRP A 188 -8.91 19.11 7.33
CA TRP A 188 -8.24 18.06 6.53
C TRP A 188 -9.09 17.54 5.36
N ILE A 189 -10.42 17.52 5.49
CA ILE A 189 -11.34 17.05 4.43
C ILE A 189 -11.14 17.81 3.10
N PHE A 190 -10.96 19.13 3.14
CA PHE A 190 -10.80 19.93 1.91
C PHE A 190 -9.45 19.69 1.22
N ILE A 191 -8.47 19.13 1.93
CA ILE A 191 -7.13 18.86 1.41
C ILE A 191 -7.00 17.39 1.01
N ILE A 192 -7.51 16.48 1.85
CA ILE A 192 -7.42 15.05 1.61
C ILE A 192 -8.23 14.64 0.37
N ILE A 193 -9.37 15.28 0.08
CA ILE A 193 -10.21 14.91 -1.06
C ILE A 193 -9.46 15.17 -2.39
N PRO A 194 -8.93 16.39 -2.64
CA PRO A 194 -8.06 16.63 -3.80
C PRO A 194 -6.84 15.70 -3.83
N PHE A 195 -6.22 15.44 -2.67
CA PHE A 195 -5.08 14.53 -2.59
C PHE A 195 -5.44 13.10 -2.99
N MET A 196 -6.58 12.58 -2.54
CA MET A 196 -7.09 11.27 -2.92
C MET A 196 -7.46 11.19 -4.40
N ILE A 197 -8.07 12.24 -4.96
CA ILE A 197 -8.31 12.34 -6.41
C ILE A 197 -6.99 12.25 -7.18
N TYR A 198 -5.96 12.98 -6.71
CA TYR A 198 -4.62 12.93 -7.27
C TYR A 198 -4.00 11.53 -7.16
N LEU A 199 -4.08 10.86 -6.00
CA LEU A 199 -3.57 9.51 -5.82
C LEU A 199 -4.25 8.51 -6.75
N TRP A 200 -5.57 8.57 -6.90
CA TRP A 200 -6.31 7.71 -7.84
C TRP A 200 -5.90 7.98 -9.28
N TRP A 201 -5.82 9.25 -9.69
CA TRP A 201 -5.32 9.61 -11.01
C TRP A 201 -3.91 9.09 -11.26
N LEU A 202 -3.01 9.26 -10.29
CA LEU A 202 -1.63 8.79 -10.36
C LEU A 202 -1.58 7.27 -10.49
N GLY A 203 -2.26 6.54 -9.60
CA GLY A 203 -2.30 5.08 -9.59
C GLY A 203 -2.85 4.51 -10.91
N LEU A 204 -3.97 5.03 -11.40
CA LEU A 204 -4.55 4.61 -12.68
C LEU A 204 -3.65 4.95 -13.86
N ARG A 205 -2.91 6.06 -13.80
CA ARG A 205 -1.90 6.40 -14.81
C ARG A 205 -0.74 5.41 -14.80
N LYS A 206 -0.27 4.95 -13.63
CA LYS A 206 0.77 3.91 -13.49
C LYS A 206 0.30 2.56 -14.02
N VAL A 207 -0.93 2.16 -13.70
CA VAL A 207 -1.59 0.98 -14.28
C VAL A 207 -1.59 1.05 -15.82
N LYS A 208 -2.04 2.16 -16.40
CA LYS A 208 -2.05 2.34 -17.86
C LYS A 208 -0.64 2.31 -18.47
N GLN A 209 0.37 2.80 -17.75
CA GLN A 209 1.75 2.78 -18.21
C GLN A 209 2.37 1.38 -18.15
N ALA A 210 2.08 0.59 -17.11
CA ALA A 210 2.59 -0.77 -16.97
C ALA A 210 2.15 -1.66 -18.15
N LYS A 211 0.87 -1.59 -18.51
CA LYS A 211 0.30 -2.37 -19.62
C LYS A 211 0.86 -2.02 -21.00
N LYS A 212 1.18 -0.75 -21.23
CA LYS A 212 1.64 -0.28 -22.56
C LYS A 212 3.01 -0.82 -22.97
N VAL A 213 3.82 -1.29 -22.01
CA VAL A 213 5.19 -1.74 -22.31
C VAL A 213 5.19 -3.09 -23.05
N PHE A 214 4.08 -3.82 -23.08
CA PHE A 214 3.92 -5.06 -23.85
C PHE A 214 3.67 -4.87 -25.36
N ILE A 215 3.42 -3.65 -25.81
CA ILE A 215 3.02 -3.36 -27.21
C ILE A 215 4.22 -2.85 -28.05
N ALA A 216 5.45 -2.85 -27.51
CA ALA A 216 6.64 -2.31 -28.18
C ALA A 216 7.72 -3.36 -28.43
#